data_AF-A0A2E6WTP2-F1
#
_entry.id   AF-A0A2E6WTP2-F1
#
_cell.length_a   1.000
_cell.length_b   1.000
_cell.length_c   1.000
_cell.angle_alpha   90.00
_cell.angle_beta   90.00
_cell.angle_gamma   90.00
#
_symmetry.space_group_name_H-M   'P 1'
#
loop_
_entity.id
_entity.type
_entity.pdbx_description
1 polymer ?
#
loop_
_entity_poly.entity_id
_entity_poly.type
_entity_poly.pdbx_seq_one_letter_code
_entity_poly.pdbx_strand_id
1 'polypeptide(L)'
;MLTKILSFKNLILLFILAFLFFTIDVLNTDSHITRVNTISIDGPIKLNTANYIERIILENENDNNIIVLILNTPGGSYEATRKIIELILASKVPIISYVYPAGGQAASAGTFIMAASHISSMSPFTSLGSATPVDIDGKDLPKTLENKISKDASALIRELATARNKNIQLFESTIQQTASFNSNEALESNMIDYISNDLNALLDSVNGEQVTLGSNSQFIINTDNFVIINKNMNLNEKIIDFISNPNITFLFLTLGALLIFMEILIPGTIVSGVFGIILLVLAFIGLNNLPVNYFAVIMIILALVLIYIEFSIAGFGIAGILAILSFVFGATILFGNNSIDFLPNNNESSIFLGFNVNFWIILTSTFSFGFFTLFVIYDIRKSQIKKTQYDFELLNQIGITKSQLHPRGIVYVKDEVWSAESYNLENIPINTKIRVISMQELILKVQIEKDNDKI
;
A
#
# COMPACT_ATOMS: atom_id res chain seq x y z
N MET A 1 -56.22 -21.87 -58.13
CA MET A 1 -57.14 -21.08 -57.28
C MET A 1 -56.34 -20.04 -56.50
N LEU A 2 -55.64 -19.15 -57.20
CA LEU A 2 -54.62 -18.26 -56.62
C LEU A 2 -54.59 -16.94 -57.39
N THR A 3 -55.74 -16.27 -57.48
CA THR A 3 -55.88 -14.95 -58.13
C THR A 3 -57.03 -14.17 -57.51
N LYS A 4 -56.82 -13.65 -56.30
CA LYS A 4 -57.58 -12.51 -55.78
C LYS A 4 -56.60 -11.43 -55.32
N ILE A 5 -56.05 -10.76 -56.33
CA ILE A 5 -55.83 -9.32 -56.45
C ILE A 5 -55.84 -8.61 -55.09
N LEU A 6 -54.64 -8.28 -54.57
CA LEU A 6 -54.50 -7.08 -53.75
C LEU A 6 -55.10 -5.93 -54.57
N SER A 7 -56.14 -5.28 -54.06
CA SER A 7 -56.71 -4.10 -54.73
C SER A 7 -55.60 -3.08 -54.99
N PHE A 8 -55.68 -2.31 -56.08
CA PHE A 8 -54.67 -1.28 -56.42
C PHE A 8 -54.40 -0.33 -55.24
N LYS A 9 -55.41 -0.05 -54.40
CA LYS A 9 -55.28 0.69 -53.13
C LYS A 9 -54.36 0.00 -52.12
N ASN A 10 -54.43 -1.33 -51.99
CA ASN A 10 -53.57 -2.08 -51.07
C ASN A 10 -52.12 -2.12 -51.57
N LEU A 11 -51.90 -2.13 -52.88
CA LEU A 11 -50.56 -2.06 -53.45
C LEU A 11 -49.91 -0.68 -53.22
N ILE A 12 -50.69 0.40 -53.40
CA ILE A 12 -50.27 1.77 -53.09
C ILE A 12 -49.99 1.92 -51.58
N LEU A 13 -50.85 1.38 -50.72
CA LEU A 13 -50.65 1.42 -49.27
C LEU A 13 -49.38 0.67 -48.85
N LEU A 14 -49.12 -0.50 -49.45
CA LEU A 14 -47.88 -1.25 -49.21
C LEU A 14 -46.65 -0.49 -49.67
N PHE A 15 -46.74 0.19 -50.83
CA PHE A 15 -45.64 0.99 -51.36
C PHE A 15 -45.38 2.23 -50.49
N ILE A 16 -46.42 2.91 -50.00
CA ILE A 16 -46.30 4.02 -49.05
C ILE A 16 -45.73 3.55 -47.72
N LEU A 17 -46.17 2.40 -47.20
CA LEU A 17 -45.62 1.80 -45.98
C LEU A 17 -44.15 1.39 -46.15
N ALA A 18 -43.79 0.78 -47.29
CA ALA A 18 -42.42 0.42 -47.60
C ALA A 18 -41.53 1.65 -47.79
N PHE A 19 -42.06 2.70 -48.42
CA PHE A 19 -41.38 3.98 -48.57
C PHE A 19 -41.21 4.69 -47.22
N LEU A 20 -42.23 4.67 -46.35
CA LEU A 20 -42.15 5.18 -44.97
C LEU A 20 -41.11 4.41 -44.15
N PHE A 21 -41.11 3.08 -44.22
CA PHE A 21 -40.09 2.23 -43.57
C PHE A 21 -38.69 2.54 -44.09
N PHE A 22 -38.53 2.68 -45.41
CA PHE A 22 -37.25 3.04 -46.02
C PHE A 22 -36.80 4.45 -45.63
N THR A 23 -37.72 5.42 -45.49
CA THR A 23 -37.38 6.77 -45.02
C THR A 23 -37.04 6.81 -43.54
N ILE A 24 -37.61 5.94 -42.70
CA ILE A 24 -37.26 5.85 -41.28
C ILE A 24 -35.84 5.27 -41.09
N ASP A 25 -35.45 4.28 -41.89
CA ASP A 25 -34.07 3.76 -41.88
C ASP A 25 -33.05 4.80 -42.39
N VAL A 26 -33.40 5.60 -43.39
CA VAL A 26 -32.52 6.67 -43.90
C VAL A 26 -32.44 7.87 -42.94
N LEU A 27 -33.45 8.09 -42.09
CA LEU A 27 -33.45 9.14 -41.05
C LEU A 27 -32.75 8.70 -39.75
N ASN A 28 -32.54 7.40 -39.53
CA ASN A 28 -31.62 6.89 -38.53
C ASN A 28 -30.18 7.03 -39.07
N THR A 29 -29.70 8.26 -39.22
CA THR A 29 -28.27 8.52 -39.20
C THR A 29 -27.75 7.93 -37.88
N ASP A 30 -26.82 6.98 -37.94
CA ASP A 30 -26.10 6.42 -36.80
C ASP A 30 -25.67 7.56 -35.87
N SER A 31 -26.45 7.83 -34.82
CA SER A 31 -26.01 8.72 -33.76
C SER A 31 -24.98 7.90 -32.99
N HIS A 32 -23.74 7.88 -33.47
CA HIS A 32 -22.63 7.28 -32.76
C HIS A 32 -22.50 8.01 -31.43
N ILE A 33 -23.07 7.42 -30.37
CA ILE A 33 -22.99 7.97 -29.02
C ILE A 33 -21.52 8.00 -28.62
N THR A 34 -20.98 9.21 -28.43
CA THR A 34 -19.63 9.41 -27.95
C THR A 34 -19.55 8.99 -26.49
N ARG A 35 -18.59 8.14 -26.13
CA ARG A 35 -18.38 7.77 -24.73
C ARG A 35 -17.31 8.67 -24.13
N VAL A 36 -17.71 9.43 -23.12
CA VAL A 36 -16.80 10.29 -22.35
C VAL A 36 -16.39 9.54 -21.10
N ASN A 37 -15.20 8.95 -21.12
CA ASN A 37 -14.63 8.19 -20.02
C ASN A 37 -13.90 9.13 -19.07
N THR A 38 -14.48 9.38 -17.90
CA THR A 38 -13.90 10.28 -16.89
C THR A 38 -13.03 9.49 -15.92
N ILE A 39 -11.86 10.04 -15.61
CA ILE A 39 -10.90 9.50 -14.65
C ILE A 39 -10.63 10.58 -13.60
N SER A 40 -11.10 10.37 -12.37
CA SER A 40 -10.82 11.29 -11.26
C SER A 40 -9.47 11.00 -10.61
N ILE A 41 -8.63 12.02 -10.52
CA ILE A 41 -7.30 11.96 -9.91
C ILE A 41 -7.25 13.04 -8.83
N ASP A 42 -7.44 12.62 -7.58
CA ASP A 42 -7.42 13.48 -6.40
C ASP A 42 -6.25 13.07 -5.47
N GLY A 43 -5.30 13.99 -5.29
CA GLY A 43 -4.08 13.76 -4.52
C GLY A 43 -2.84 13.47 -5.35
N PRO A 44 -1.78 12.90 -4.72
CA PRO A 44 -0.48 12.74 -5.37
C PRO A 44 -0.48 11.75 -6.55
N ILE A 45 0.29 12.06 -7.60
CA ILE A 45 0.53 11.16 -8.74
C ILE A 45 1.52 10.07 -8.34
N LYS A 46 1.06 8.82 -8.35
CA LYS A 46 1.87 7.62 -8.02
C LYS A 46 1.95 6.69 -9.24
N LEU A 47 2.84 5.70 -9.19
CA LEU A 47 2.95 4.69 -10.24
C LEU A 47 1.63 3.93 -10.46
N ASN A 48 0.89 3.66 -9.38
CA ASN A 48 -0.44 3.05 -9.47
C ASN A 48 -1.45 3.95 -10.21
N THR A 49 -1.39 5.27 -10.04
CA THR A 49 -2.20 6.24 -10.79
C THR A 49 -1.91 6.13 -12.30
N ALA A 50 -0.62 6.01 -12.67
CA ALA A 50 -0.23 5.83 -14.07
C ALA A 50 -0.72 4.50 -14.66
N ASN A 51 -0.61 3.39 -13.92
CA ASN A 51 -1.11 2.08 -14.34
C ASN A 51 -2.64 2.06 -14.49
N TYR A 52 -3.34 2.76 -13.59
CA TYR A 52 -4.78 2.94 -13.65
C TYR A 52 -5.19 3.70 -14.93
N ILE A 53 -4.52 4.81 -15.24
CA ILE A 53 -4.75 5.59 -16.48
C ILE A 53 -4.45 4.74 -17.71
N GLU A 54 -3.32 4.02 -17.72
CA GLU A 54 -2.92 3.12 -18.80
C GLU A 54 -4.00 2.09 -19.12
N ARG A 55 -4.52 1.40 -18.11
CA ARG A 55 -5.61 0.42 -18.30
C ARG A 55 -6.83 1.08 -18.96
N ILE A 56 -7.24 2.25 -18.50
CA ILE A 56 -8.40 2.94 -19.08
C ILE A 56 -8.13 3.39 -20.51
N ILE A 57 -6.94 3.90 -20.83
CA ILE A 57 -6.58 4.24 -22.21
C ILE A 57 -6.69 3.01 -23.11
N LEU A 58 -6.06 1.89 -22.71
CA LEU A 58 -6.05 0.64 -23.46
C LEU A 58 -7.44 0.03 -23.65
N GLU A 59 -8.28 0.06 -22.61
CA GLU A 59 -9.68 -0.42 -22.68
C GLU A 59 -10.56 0.39 -23.64
N ASN A 60 -10.17 1.65 -23.95
CA ASN A 60 -10.99 2.59 -24.70
C ASN A 60 -10.33 3.06 -26.02
N GLU A 61 -9.30 2.37 -26.53
CA GLU A 61 -8.64 2.72 -27.81
C GLU A 61 -9.53 2.61 -29.07
N ASN A 62 -10.74 2.06 -28.95
CA ASN A 62 -11.67 1.90 -30.08
C ASN A 62 -12.44 3.21 -30.40
N ASP A 63 -12.90 3.34 -31.66
CA ASP A 63 -13.42 4.59 -32.22
C ASP A 63 -14.63 5.20 -31.47
N ASN A 64 -14.62 6.54 -31.38
CA ASN A 64 -15.57 7.45 -30.71
C ASN A 64 -15.55 7.53 -29.16
N ASN A 65 -14.40 7.24 -28.55
CA ASN A 65 -14.19 7.49 -27.11
C ASN A 65 -13.39 8.78 -26.87
N ILE A 66 -13.75 9.50 -25.82
CA ILE A 66 -12.98 10.62 -25.26
C ILE A 66 -12.60 10.24 -23.83
N ILE A 67 -11.39 10.59 -23.41
CA ILE A 67 -10.94 10.43 -22.04
C ILE A 67 -10.80 11.82 -21.40
N VAL A 68 -11.41 12.01 -20.24
CA VAL A 68 -11.30 13.24 -19.46
C VAL A 68 -10.59 12.92 -18.14
N LEU A 69 -9.37 13.43 -17.98
CA LEU A 69 -8.62 13.37 -16.73
C LEU A 69 -9.06 14.54 -15.85
N ILE A 70 -9.81 14.26 -14.79
CA ILE A 70 -10.26 15.26 -13.82
C ILE A 70 -9.18 15.36 -12.75
N LEU A 71 -8.47 16.48 -12.71
CA LEU A 71 -7.24 16.66 -11.92
C LEU A 71 -7.49 17.57 -10.71
N ASN A 72 -7.11 17.05 -9.54
CA ASN A 72 -6.80 17.83 -8.35
C ASN A 72 -5.54 17.25 -7.69
N THR A 73 -4.36 17.74 -8.07
CA THR A 73 -3.09 17.14 -7.65
C THR A 73 -2.05 18.19 -7.22
N PRO A 74 -1.37 17.97 -6.07
CA PRO A 74 -0.20 18.76 -5.68
C PRO A 74 1.08 18.36 -6.42
N GLY A 75 1.04 17.31 -7.24
CA GLY A 75 2.23 16.72 -7.87
C GLY A 75 2.40 15.26 -7.53
N GLY A 76 3.63 14.73 -7.64
CA GLY A 76 3.92 13.36 -7.28
C GLY A 76 5.23 12.85 -7.88
N SER A 77 5.30 11.53 -8.10
CA SER A 77 6.48 10.88 -8.65
C SER A 77 6.78 11.35 -10.08
N TYR A 78 8.03 11.75 -10.33
CA TYR A 78 8.51 12.11 -11.67
C TYR A 78 8.40 10.93 -12.65
N GLU A 79 8.70 9.71 -12.21
CA GLU A 79 8.59 8.50 -13.03
C GLU A 79 7.14 8.24 -13.45
N ALA A 80 6.19 8.32 -12.51
CA ALA A 80 4.77 8.17 -12.82
C ALA A 80 4.29 9.26 -13.77
N THR A 81 4.78 10.49 -13.60
CA THR A 81 4.46 11.62 -14.48
C THR A 81 4.96 11.37 -15.90
N ARG A 82 6.21 10.93 -16.07
CA ARG A 82 6.81 10.57 -17.37
C ARG A 82 5.98 9.47 -18.06
N LYS A 83 5.61 8.43 -17.32
CA LYS A 83 4.75 7.36 -17.84
C LYS A 83 3.39 7.90 -18.31
N ILE A 84 2.74 8.79 -17.55
CA ILE A 84 1.46 9.39 -17.98
C ILE A 84 1.64 10.25 -19.24
N ILE A 85 2.70 11.04 -19.33
CA ILE A 85 3.01 11.83 -20.53
C ILE A 85 3.19 10.92 -21.74
N GLU A 86 3.96 9.84 -21.62
CA GLU A 86 4.17 8.86 -22.68
C GLU A 86 2.85 8.24 -23.15
N LEU A 87 1.98 7.87 -22.21
CA LEU A 87 0.64 7.34 -22.51
C LEU A 87 -0.23 8.38 -23.24
N ILE A 88 -0.17 9.64 -22.85
CA ILE A 88 -0.93 10.72 -23.51
C ILE A 88 -0.42 10.94 -24.93
N LEU A 89 0.90 11.04 -25.11
CA LEU A 89 1.52 11.26 -26.41
C LEU A 89 1.31 10.10 -27.38
N ALA A 90 1.24 8.87 -26.88
CA ALA A 90 0.99 7.67 -27.69
C ALA A 90 -0.51 7.38 -27.92
N SER A 91 -1.41 8.13 -27.27
CA SER A 91 -2.83 7.78 -27.25
C SER A 91 -3.48 7.89 -28.63
N LYS A 92 -4.32 6.89 -28.95
CA LYS A 92 -5.17 6.87 -30.15
C LYS A 92 -6.56 7.47 -29.91
N VAL A 93 -6.81 7.99 -28.71
CA VAL A 93 -8.06 8.66 -28.36
C VAL A 93 -7.77 10.04 -27.77
N PRO A 94 -8.65 11.03 -27.99
CA PRO A 94 -8.49 12.34 -27.41
C PRO A 94 -8.51 12.27 -25.88
N ILE A 95 -7.48 12.85 -25.28
CA ILE A 95 -7.34 13.00 -23.83
C ILE A 95 -7.41 14.48 -23.48
N ILE A 96 -8.42 14.82 -22.69
CA ILE A 96 -8.67 16.16 -22.15
C ILE A 96 -8.27 16.16 -20.68
N SER A 97 -7.41 17.08 -20.25
CA SER A 97 -7.15 17.29 -18.83
C SER A 97 -7.98 18.47 -18.32
N TYR A 98 -8.66 18.27 -17.20
CA TYR A 98 -9.58 19.24 -16.61
C TYR A 98 -9.29 19.43 -15.13
N VAL A 99 -8.82 20.62 -14.73
CA VAL A 99 -8.59 20.94 -13.32
C VAL A 99 -9.91 21.28 -12.65
N TYR A 100 -10.34 20.44 -11.72
CA TYR A 100 -11.65 20.52 -11.06
C TYR A 100 -11.62 19.75 -9.73
N PRO A 101 -12.41 20.14 -8.70
CA PRO A 101 -13.40 21.23 -8.66
C PRO A 101 -12.76 22.62 -8.52
N ALA A 102 -13.61 23.66 -8.44
CA ALA A 102 -13.19 24.97 -7.96
C ALA A 102 -12.42 24.84 -6.62
N GLY A 103 -11.30 25.53 -6.49
CA GLY A 103 -10.33 25.36 -5.40
C GLY A 103 -9.33 24.22 -5.61
N GLY A 104 -9.49 23.41 -6.64
CA GLY A 104 -8.54 22.38 -7.05
C GLY A 104 -7.32 22.94 -7.78
N GLN A 105 -6.33 22.08 -8.01
CA GLN A 105 -5.06 22.49 -8.61
C GLN A 105 -4.44 21.42 -9.51
N ALA A 106 -3.64 21.85 -10.49
CA ALA A 106 -2.71 21.02 -11.24
C ALA A 106 -1.30 21.54 -11.00
N ALA A 107 -0.72 21.19 -9.85
CA ALA A 107 0.64 21.56 -9.49
C ALA A 107 1.64 20.47 -9.88
N SER A 108 2.89 20.86 -10.12
CA SER A 108 4.00 19.93 -10.39
C SER A 108 3.68 18.92 -11.49
N ALA A 109 3.55 17.63 -11.19
CA ALA A 109 3.14 16.59 -12.13
C ALA A 109 1.88 16.98 -12.94
N GLY A 110 0.91 17.64 -12.30
CA GLY A 110 -0.31 18.10 -12.95
C GLY A 110 -0.04 19.09 -14.10
N THR A 111 0.96 19.97 -13.95
CA THR A 111 1.36 20.93 -14.98
C THR A 111 1.88 20.23 -16.24
N PHE A 112 2.67 19.16 -16.08
CA PHE A 112 3.14 18.37 -17.21
C PHE A 112 2.01 17.61 -17.90
N ILE A 113 1.08 17.04 -17.12
CA ILE A 113 -0.08 16.32 -17.66
C ILE A 113 -0.97 17.28 -18.47
N MET A 114 -1.20 18.48 -17.94
CA MET A 114 -1.93 19.55 -18.65
C MET A 114 -1.20 19.94 -19.95
N ALA A 115 0.11 20.16 -19.91
CA ALA A 115 0.91 20.53 -21.09
C ALA A 115 0.97 19.42 -22.15
N ALA A 116 0.88 18.14 -21.76
CA ALA A 116 0.93 17.00 -22.68
C ALA A 116 -0.44 16.70 -23.34
N SER A 117 -1.52 17.05 -22.67
CA SER A 117 -2.89 16.71 -23.08
C SER A 117 -3.27 17.31 -24.43
N HIS A 118 -4.23 16.68 -25.11
CA HIS A 118 -4.71 17.16 -26.39
C HIS A 118 -5.48 18.46 -26.22
N ILE A 119 -6.30 18.52 -25.17
CA ILE A 119 -7.01 19.71 -24.71
C ILE A 119 -6.82 19.83 -23.20
N SER A 120 -6.76 21.07 -22.73
CA SER A 120 -6.54 21.44 -21.35
C SER A 120 -7.59 22.46 -20.91
N SER A 121 -8.26 22.21 -19.79
CA SER A 121 -9.26 23.11 -19.25
C SER A 121 -9.16 23.24 -17.74
N MET A 122 -9.64 24.36 -17.21
CA MET A 122 -9.65 24.66 -15.79
C MET A 122 -11.04 25.12 -15.34
N SER A 123 -11.46 24.70 -14.15
CA SER A 123 -12.59 25.33 -13.46
C SER A 123 -12.18 26.71 -12.94
N PRO A 124 -13.11 27.67 -12.80
CA PRO A 124 -12.83 28.90 -12.06
C PRO A 124 -12.26 28.59 -10.66
N PHE A 125 -11.39 29.48 -10.17
CA PHE A 125 -10.74 29.37 -8.86
C PHE A 125 -9.81 28.15 -8.71
N THR A 126 -9.25 27.65 -9.82
CA THR A 126 -8.20 26.62 -9.80
C THR A 126 -6.84 27.21 -10.15
N SER A 127 -5.77 26.46 -9.89
CA SER A 127 -4.39 26.85 -10.18
C SER A 127 -3.61 25.84 -11.02
N LEU A 128 -2.64 26.34 -11.79
CA LEU A 128 -1.73 25.58 -12.66
C LEU A 128 -0.30 26.07 -12.42
N GLY A 129 0.68 25.16 -12.30
CA GLY A 129 2.10 25.53 -12.24
C GLY A 129 2.85 24.89 -11.08
N SER A 130 3.74 25.66 -10.42
CA SER A 130 4.58 25.21 -9.29
C SER A 130 5.24 23.86 -9.56
N ALA A 131 5.99 23.78 -10.66
CA ALA A 131 6.54 22.54 -11.19
C ALA A 131 8.05 22.39 -11.04
N THR A 132 8.65 23.22 -10.20
CA THR A 132 10.03 23.08 -9.74
C THR A 132 10.21 21.69 -9.10
N PRO A 133 11.18 20.89 -9.57
CA PRO A 133 11.49 19.60 -8.96
C PRO A 133 11.95 19.80 -7.52
N VAL A 134 11.25 19.13 -6.61
CA VAL A 134 11.58 19.06 -5.18
C VAL A 134 11.71 17.60 -4.78
N ASP A 135 12.34 17.33 -3.65
CA ASP A 135 12.33 15.99 -3.08
C ASP A 135 10.90 15.57 -2.69
N ILE A 136 10.67 14.28 -2.49
CA ILE A 136 9.37 13.69 -2.11
C ILE A 136 8.78 14.33 -0.85
N ASP A 137 9.62 14.87 0.03
CA ASP A 137 9.23 15.58 1.26
C ASP A 137 8.95 17.09 1.05
N GLY A 138 9.01 17.59 -0.19
CA GLY A 138 8.85 19.01 -0.51
C GLY A 138 10.04 19.89 -0.11
N LYS A 139 11.23 19.29 0.09
CA LYS A 139 12.48 20.00 0.41
C LYS A 139 13.33 20.22 -0.85
N ASP A 140 14.20 21.21 -0.78
CA ASP A 140 15.16 21.51 -1.84
C ASP A 140 16.17 20.36 -2.02
N LEU A 141 16.43 20.02 -3.27
CA LEU A 141 17.40 19.01 -3.67
C LEU A 141 18.84 19.56 -3.55
N PRO A 142 19.87 18.70 -3.44
CA PRO A 142 21.26 19.14 -3.58
C PRO A 142 21.46 19.90 -4.90
N LYS A 143 22.10 21.08 -4.83
CA LYS A 143 22.11 22.06 -5.93
C LYS A 143 22.60 21.52 -7.28
N THR A 144 23.52 20.56 -7.30
CA THR A 144 23.99 19.92 -8.55
C THR A 144 22.94 19.00 -9.16
N LEU A 145 22.23 18.23 -8.33
CA LEU A 145 21.15 17.34 -8.74
C LEU A 145 19.91 18.14 -9.15
N GLU A 146 19.53 19.14 -8.36
CA GLU A 146 18.47 20.10 -8.67
C GLU A 146 18.68 20.72 -10.05
N ASN A 147 19.86 21.28 -10.31
CA ASN A 147 20.19 21.87 -11.61
C ASN A 147 20.07 20.88 -12.77
N LYS A 148 20.43 19.61 -12.56
CA LYS A 148 20.32 18.57 -13.60
C LYS A 148 18.85 18.22 -13.87
N ILE A 149 18.07 17.98 -12.82
CA ILE A 149 16.65 17.61 -12.93
C ILE A 149 15.84 18.78 -13.48
N SER A 150 16.05 20.01 -12.98
CA SER A 150 15.36 21.20 -13.47
C SER A 150 15.66 21.50 -14.94
N LYS A 151 16.88 21.23 -15.42
CA LYS A 151 17.20 21.35 -16.85
C LYS A 151 16.47 20.32 -17.71
N ASP A 152 16.41 19.07 -17.27
CA ASP A 152 15.65 18.00 -17.96
C ASP A 152 14.15 18.33 -17.98
N ALA A 153 13.60 18.71 -16.82
CA ALA A 153 12.21 19.11 -16.65
C ALA A 153 11.85 20.32 -17.55
N SER A 154 12.69 21.35 -17.58
CA SER A 154 12.52 22.51 -18.46
C SER A 154 12.64 22.16 -19.93
N ALA A 155 13.49 21.22 -20.32
CA ALA A 155 13.51 20.73 -21.70
C ALA A 155 12.19 20.02 -22.05
N LEU A 156 11.74 19.11 -21.18
CA LEU A 156 10.51 18.35 -21.38
C LEU A 156 9.27 19.26 -21.50
N ILE A 157 9.06 20.19 -20.56
CA ILE A 157 7.85 21.03 -20.59
C ILE A 157 7.82 21.94 -21.83
N ARG A 158 8.99 22.39 -22.30
CA ARG A 158 9.08 23.20 -23.53
C ARG A 158 8.71 22.39 -24.77
N GLU A 159 9.17 21.14 -24.87
CA GLU A 159 8.79 20.23 -25.95
C GLU A 159 7.29 19.96 -25.95
N LEU A 160 6.69 19.70 -24.78
CA LEU A 160 5.24 19.49 -24.65
C LEU A 160 4.45 20.75 -25.06
N ALA A 161 4.83 21.91 -24.53
CA ALA A 161 4.19 23.18 -24.87
C ALA A 161 4.33 23.48 -26.37
N THR A 162 5.48 23.19 -26.98
CA THR A 162 5.69 23.35 -28.42
C THR A 162 4.78 22.41 -29.22
N ALA A 163 4.73 21.14 -28.86
CA ALA A 163 3.90 20.13 -29.52
C ALA A 163 2.39 20.43 -29.44
N ARG A 164 1.96 21.18 -28.42
CA ARG A 164 0.57 21.61 -28.21
C ARG A 164 0.30 23.07 -28.55
N ASN A 165 1.25 23.78 -29.17
CA ASN A 165 1.13 25.20 -29.52
C ASN A 165 0.71 26.10 -28.33
N LYS A 166 1.30 25.83 -27.16
CA LYS A 166 1.11 26.57 -25.91
C LYS A 166 2.25 27.53 -25.63
N ASN A 167 2.06 28.40 -24.63
CA ASN A 167 3.06 29.37 -24.20
C ASN A 167 4.28 28.71 -23.52
N ILE A 168 5.34 28.51 -24.31
CA ILE A 168 6.57 27.84 -23.92
C ILE A 168 7.24 28.53 -22.71
N GLN A 169 7.33 29.86 -22.74
CA GLN A 169 8.05 30.64 -21.72
C GLN A 169 7.38 30.57 -20.35
N LEU A 170 6.04 30.65 -20.32
CA LEU A 170 5.31 30.56 -19.06
C LEU A 170 5.29 29.14 -18.50
N PHE A 171 5.19 28.11 -19.36
CA PHE A 171 5.37 26.74 -18.90
C PHE A 171 6.76 26.51 -18.32
N GLU A 172 7.83 27.02 -18.95
CA GLU A 172 9.19 26.94 -18.41
C GLU A 172 9.34 27.72 -17.09
N SER A 173 8.66 28.86 -16.91
CA SER A 173 8.73 29.64 -15.67
C SER A 173 8.12 28.91 -14.47
N THR A 174 7.19 27.97 -14.69
CA THR A 174 6.67 27.11 -13.61
C THR A 174 7.76 26.25 -12.96
N ILE A 175 8.86 25.99 -13.67
CA ILE A 175 10.02 25.21 -13.20
C ILE A 175 11.14 26.13 -12.71
N GLN A 176 11.48 27.17 -13.48
CA GLN A 176 12.61 28.04 -13.15
C GLN A 176 12.31 29.02 -12.02
N GLN A 177 11.05 29.44 -11.89
CA GLN A 177 10.62 30.49 -10.96
C GLN A 177 9.50 30.01 -10.02
N THR A 178 9.13 28.73 -10.10
CA THR A 178 8.00 28.16 -9.34
C THR A 178 6.68 28.90 -9.57
N ALA A 179 6.51 29.51 -10.75
CA ALA A 179 5.33 30.30 -11.08
C ALA A 179 4.04 29.46 -11.00
N SER A 180 2.96 30.08 -10.53
CA SER A 180 1.62 29.50 -10.47
C SER A 180 0.63 30.50 -11.06
N PHE A 181 -0.30 30.01 -11.87
CA PHE A 181 -1.26 30.80 -12.62
C PHE A 181 -2.67 30.38 -12.21
N ASN A 182 -3.56 31.35 -12.00
CA ASN A 182 -4.99 31.06 -11.84
C ASN A 182 -5.64 30.74 -13.20
N SER A 183 -6.88 30.25 -13.18
CA SER A 183 -7.61 29.87 -14.39
C SER A 183 -7.68 30.96 -15.46
N ASN A 184 -7.86 32.23 -15.08
CA ASN A 184 -7.95 33.35 -16.03
C ASN A 184 -6.59 33.68 -16.63
N GLU A 185 -5.55 33.79 -15.79
CA GLU A 185 -4.17 34.03 -16.25
C GLU A 185 -3.69 32.94 -17.21
N ALA A 186 -4.02 31.68 -16.90
CA ALA A 186 -3.66 30.53 -17.72
C ALA A 186 -4.36 30.56 -19.09
N LEU A 187 -5.63 30.95 -19.15
CA LEU A 187 -6.38 31.08 -20.42
C LEU A 187 -5.85 32.26 -21.25
N GLU A 188 -5.76 33.45 -20.65
CA GLU A 188 -5.29 34.67 -21.33
C GLU A 188 -3.88 34.51 -21.89
N SER A 189 -3.05 33.71 -21.21
CA SER A 189 -1.67 33.47 -21.62
C SER A 189 -1.47 32.26 -22.52
N ASN A 190 -2.55 31.62 -23.01
CA ASN A 190 -2.51 30.41 -23.84
C ASN A 190 -1.70 29.26 -23.20
N MET A 191 -1.90 29.03 -21.91
CA MET A 191 -1.44 27.83 -21.21
C MET A 191 -2.50 26.73 -21.21
N ILE A 192 -3.78 27.11 -21.25
CA ILE A 192 -4.93 26.20 -21.36
C ILE A 192 -5.81 26.58 -22.56
N ASP A 193 -6.79 25.75 -22.91
CA ASP A 193 -7.73 25.97 -24.00
C ASP A 193 -9.02 26.63 -23.52
N TYR A 194 -9.57 26.18 -22.38
CA TYR A 194 -10.89 26.62 -21.91
C TYR A 194 -10.97 26.79 -20.41
N ILE A 195 -11.84 27.71 -19.97
CA ILE A 195 -12.36 27.73 -18.59
C ILE A 195 -13.78 27.17 -18.61
N SER A 196 -14.02 26.11 -17.84
CA SER A 196 -15.30 25.39 -17.83
C SER A 196 -15.81 25.21 -16.40
N ASN A 197 -17.06 25.59 -16.12
CA ASN A 197 -17.63 25.50 -14.77
C ASN A 197 -17.87 24.07 -14.30
N ASP A 198 -18.19 23.18 -15.24
CA ASP A 198 -18.43 21.77 -15.02
C ASP A 198 -18.09 20.96 -16.28
N LEU A 199 -18.28 19.65 -16.18
CA LEU A 199 -17.98 18.72 -17.26
C LEU A 199 -18.88 18.92 -18.50
N ASN A 200 -20.14 19.33 -18.34
CA ASN A 200 -21.01 19.55 -19.50
C ASN A 200 -20.56 20.81 -20.26
N ALA A 201 -20.29 21.90 -19.54
CA ALA A 201 -19.76 23.12 -20.14
C ALA A 201 -18.41 22.89 -20.86
N LEU A 202 -17.56 22.00 -20.31
CA LEU A 202 -16.33 21.57 -20.98
C LEU A 202 -16.64 20.86 -22.28
N LEU A 203 -17.53 19.85 -22.25
CA LEU A 203 -17.88 19.05 -23.43
C LEU A 203 -18.56 19.89 -24.52
N ASP A 204 -19.33 20.91 -24.14
CA ASP A 204 -19.92 21.88 -25.07
C ASP A 204 -18.83 22.74 -25.73
N SER A 205 -17.81 23.14 -24.97
CA SER A 205 -16.73 24.01 -25.44
C SER A 205 -15.78 23.31 -26.42
N VAL A 206 -15.51 22.01 -26.22
CA VAL A 206 -14.60 21.23 -27.07
C VAL A 206 -15.30 20.61 -28.30
N ASN A 207 -16.62 20.77 -28.42
CA ASN A 207 -17.37 20.19 -29.53
C ASN A 207 -16.91 20.78 -30.87
N GLY A 208 -16.59 19.92 -31.83
CA GLY A 208 -16.08 20.30 -33.14
C GLY A 208 -14.58 20.62 -33.18
N GLU A 209 -13.87 20.54 -32.06
CA GLU A 209 -12.43 20.79 -32.02
C GLU A 209 -11.64 19.65 -32.67
N GLN A 210 -10.58 20.01 -33.39
CA GLN A 210 -9.71 19.06 -34.08
C GLN A 210 -8.40 18.87 -33.29
N VAL A 211 -8.11 17.63 -32.91
CA VAL A 211 -6.90 17.27 -32.17
C VAL A 211 -6.03 16.29 -32.94
N THR A 212 -4.71 16.40 -32.76
CA THR A 212 -3.74 15.47 -33.35
C THR A 212 -3.39 14.37 -32.35
N LEU A 213 -3.77 13.13 -32.67
CA LEU A 213 -3.53 11.95 -31.85
C LEU A 213 -2.10 11.41 -32.01
N GLY A 214 -1.69 10.47 -31.14
CA GLY A 214 -0.35 9.86 -31.16
C GLY A 214 0.01 9.13 -32.45
N SER A 215 -0.98 8.68 -33.22
CA SER A 215 -0.82 8.14 -34.57
C SER A 215 -0.58 9.20 -35.65
N ASN A 216 -0.46 10.48 -35.29
CA ASN A 216 -0.49 11.66 -36.18
C ASN A 216 -1.78 11.78 -37.00
N SER A 217 -2.84 11.05 -36.63
CA SER A 217 -4.16 11.20 -37.21
C SER A 217 -4.90 12.36 -36.57
N GLN A 218 -5.68 13.08 -37.38
CA GLN A 218 -6.57 14.11 -36.89
C GLN A 218 -7.87 13.47 -36.39
N PHE A 219 -8.35 13.90 -35.23
CA PHE A 219 -9.61 13.48 -34.64
C PHE A 219 -10.47 14.72 -34.38
N ILE A 220 -11.73 14.70 -34.83
CA ILE A 220 -12.69 15.77 -34.55
C ILE A 220 -13.54 15.31 -33.38
N ILE A 221 -13.53 16.10 -32.31
CA ILE A 221 -14.35 15.84 -31.13
C ILE A 221 -15.81 16.10 -31.48
N ASN A 222 -16.67 15.09 -31.29
CA ASN A 222 -18.11 15.24 -31.40
C ASN A 222 -18.75 14.89 -30.05
N THR A 223 -19.35 15.89 -29.43
CA THR A 223 -20.05 15.79 -28.16
C THR A 223 -21.52 16.21 -28.29
N ASP A 224 -22.11 16.13 -29.49
CA ASP A 224 -23.55 16.42 -29.70
C ASP A 224 -24.45 15.38 -29.01
N ASN A 225 -24.01 14.12 -28.96
CA ASN A 225 -24.69 13.04 -28.27
C ASN A 225 -23.66 12.17 -27.54
N PHE A 226 -23.58 12.33 -26.22
CA PHE A 226 -22.59 11.65 -25.41
C PHE A 226 -23.18 10.98 -24.16
N VAL A 227 -22.44 10.00 -23.65
CA VAL A 227 -22.69 9.41 -22.34
C VAL A 227 -21.41 9.47 -21.51
N ILE A 228 -21.52 10.00 -20.30
CA ILE A 228 -20.42 10.05 -19.32
C ILE A 228 -20.32 8.70 -18.62
N ILE A 229 -19.13 8.10 -18.65
CA ILE A 229 -18.79 6.85 -18.00
C ILE A 229 -17.68 7.12 -16.99
N ASN A 230 -18.04 7.13 -15.71
CA ASN A 230 -17.06 7.25 -14.63
C ASN A 230 -16.24 5.96 -14.53
N LYS A 231 -14.99 6.04 -14.95
CA LYS A 231 -14.01 4.98 -14.73
C LYS A 231 -13.46 5.15 -13.32
N ASN A 232 -13.46 4.05 -12.57
CA ASN A 232 -12.94 4.00 -11.22
C ASN A 232 -11.84 2.94 -11.15
N MET A 233 -10.98 3.05 -10.13
CA MET A 233 -10.04 1.99 -9.80
C MET A 233 -10.78 0.69 -9.49
N ASN A 234 -10.24 -0.42 -10.00
CA ASN A 234 -10.70 -1.76 -9.62
C ASN A 234 -10.22 -2.13 -8.20
N LEU A 235 -10.68 -3.28 -7.68
CA LEU A 235 -10.33 -3.69 -6.32
C LEU A 235 -8.81 -3.81 -6.12
N ASN A 236 -8.10 -4.37 -7.10
CA ASN A 236 -6.66 -4.58 -7.03
C ASN A 236 -5.91 -3.24 -6.99
N GLU A 237 -6.28 -2.30 -7.86
CA GLU A 237 -5.72 -0.95 -7.89
C GLU A 237 -6.00 -0.18 -6.60
N LYS A 238 -7.19 -0.34 -6.01
CA LYS A 238 -7.52 0.26 -4.70
C LYS A 238 -6.67 -0.31 -3.57
N ILE A 239 -6.47 -1.64 -3.55
CA ILE A 239 -5.60 -2.30 -2.58
C ILE A 239 -4.17 -1.80 -2.74
N ILE A 240 -3.66 -1.77 -3.97
CA ILE A 240 -2.31 -1.29 -4.28
C ILE A 240 -2.15 0.19 -3.89
N ASP A 241 -3.11 1.05 -4.20
CA ASP A 241 -3.06 2.47 -3.80
C ASP A 241 -3.01 2.63 -2.28
N PHE A 242 -3.85 1.86 -1.57
CA PHE A 242 -3.92 1.86 -0.11
C PHE A 242 -2.61 1.43 0.54
N ILE A 243 -2.00 0.34 0.06
CA ILE A 243 -0.72 -0.16 0.58
C ILE A 243 0.50 0.59 0.03
N SER A 244 0.34 1.47 -0.97
CA SER A 244 1.38 2.39 -1.44
C SER A 244 1.42 3.69 -0.64
N ASN A 245 0.76 3.72 0.54
CA ASN A 245 0.88 4.80 1.50
C ASN A 245 1.96 4.41 2.54
N PRO A 246 3.05 5.19 2.69
CA PRO A 246 4.15 4.88 3.62
C PRO A 246 3.69 4.56 5.04
N ASN A 247 2.67 5.25 5.53
CA ASN A 247 2.11 5.03 6.86
C ASN A 247 1.45 3.65 7.00
N ILE A 248 0.67 3.25 5.99
CA ILE A 248 0.00 1.94 5.97
C ILE A 248 1.03 0.83 5.81
N THR A 249 1.97 0.98 4.89
CA THR A 249 3.05 0.00 4.67
C THR A 249 3.89 -0.19 5.93
N PHE A 250 4.24 0.91 6.62
CA PHE A 250 4.96 0.85 7.90
C PHE A 250 4.18 0.11 8.97
N LEU A 251 2.88 0.41 9.13
CA LEU A 251 2.02 -0.28 10.10
C LEU A 251 1.92 -1.77 9.80
N PHE A 252 1.75 -2.15 8.53
CA PHE A 252 1.71 -3.56 8.14
C PHE A 252 3.05 -4.27 8.37
N LEU A 253 4.17 -3.61 8.09
CA LEU A 253 5.51 -4.15 8.35
C LEU A 253 5.71 -4.39 9.86
N THR A 254 5.42 -3.40 10.68
CA THR A 254 5.65 -3.44 12.13
C THR A 254 4.69 -4.38 12.86
N LEU A 255 3.39 -4.33 12.56
CA LEU A 255 2.40 -5.24 13.13
C LEU A 255 2.62 -6.67 12.63
N GLY A 256 2.92 -6.85 11.34
CA GLY A 256 3.24 -8.15 10.77
C GLY A 256 4.44 -8.80 11.46
N ALA A 257 5.52 -8.03 11.62
CA ALA A 257 6.72 -8.46 12.35
C ALA A 257 6.42 -8.84 13.81
N LEU A 258 5.64 -8.02 14.53
CA LEU A 258 5.26 -8.29 15.92
C LEU A 258 4.40 -9.55 16.04
N LEU A 259 3.48 -9.80 15.12
CA LEU A 259 2.63 -11.00 15.12
C LEU A 259 3.44 -12.28 14.84
N ILE A 260 4.40 -12.24 13.91
CA ILE A 260 5.33 -13.35 13.70
C ILE A 260 6.16 -13.60 14.95
N PHE A 261 6.69 -12.53 15.56
CA PHE A 261 7.47 -12.63 16.77
C PHE A 261 6.65 -13.25 17.93
N MET A 262 5.37 -12.88 18.05
CA MET A 262 4.45 -13.49 19.01
C MET A 262 4.26 -14.98 18.82
N GLU A 263 4.10 -15.45 17.58
CA GLU A 263 3.97 -16.88 17.28
C GLU A 263 5.25 -17.66 17.64
N ILE A 264 6.42 -17.04 17.49
CA ILE A 264 7.71 -17.65 17.88
C ILE A 264 7.80 -17.78 19.41
N LEU A 265 7.32 -16.78 20.16
CA LEU A 265 7.37 -16.78 21.62
C LEU A 265 6.33 -17.71 22.26
N ILE A 266 5.14 -17.79 21.69
CA ILE A 266 4.03 -18.61 22.19
C ILE A 266 3.60 -19.54 21.04
N PRO A 267 4.34 -20.65 20.81
CA PRO A 267 3.99 -21.57 19.75
C PRO A 267 2.59 -22.16 19.97
N GLY A 268 1.79 -22.23 18.91
CA GLY A 268 0.52 -22.96 18.90
C GLY A 268 -0.73 -22.10 18.78
N THR A 269 -0.61 -20.76 18.72
CA THR A 269 -1.73 -19.89 18.37
C THR A 269 -2.11 -20.02 16.90
N ILE A 270 -1.15 -20.21 15.99
CA ILE A 270 -1.24 -20.27 14.51
C ILE A 270 -1.82 -19.00 13.86
N VAL A 271 -2.87 -18.43 14.46
CA VAL A 271 -3.58 -17.23 14.04
C VAL A 271 -2.62 -16.05 13.95
N SER A 272 -1.83 -15.76 14.99
CA SER A 272 -0.82 -14.68 14.93
C SER A 272 0.20 -14.90 13.82
N GLY A 273 0.71 -16.12 13.66
CA GLY A 273 1.63 -16.45 12.58
C GLY A 273 1.04 -16.15 11.20
N VAL A 274 -0.16 -16.65 10.92
CA VAL A 274 -0.82 -16.46 9.61
C VAL A 274 -1.13 -14.99 9.33
N PHE A 275 -1.73 -14.28 10.30
CA PHE A 275 -2.00 -12.84 10.14
C PHE A 275 -0.70 -12.03 9.99
N GLY A 276 0.35 -12.41 10.71
CA GLY A 276 1.68 -11.81 10.58
C GLY A 276 2.24 -11.96 9.18
N ILE A 277 2.19 -13.16 8.59
CA ILE A 277 2.65 -13.42 7.22
C ILE A 277 1.85 -12.57 6.23
N ILE A 278 0.52 -12.53 6.34
CA ILE A 278 -0.35 -11.76 5.43
C ILE A 278 0.01 -10.27 5.47
N LEU A 279 0.15 -9.70 6.67
CA LEU A 279 0.53 -8.29 6.82
C LEU A 279 1.93 -8.02 6.25
N LEU A 280 2.89 -8.92 6.46
CA LEU A 280 4.22 -8.78 5.88
C LEU A 280 4.19 -8.86 4.35
N VAL A 281 3.42 -9.78 3.76
CA VAL A 281 3.27 -9.86 2.29
C VAL A 281 2.69 -8.55 1.74
N LEU A 282 1.63 -8.01 2.37
CA LEU A 282 1.05 -6.73 1.98
C LEU A 282 2.05 -5.57 2.14
N ALA A 283 2.83 -5.58 3.22
CA ALA A 283 3.88 -4.60 3.43
C ALA A 283 4.94 -4.68 2.33
N PHE A 284 5.44 -5.88 1.98
CA PHE A 284 6.44 -6.06 0.92
C PHE A 284 5.93 -5.60 -0.45
N ILE A 285 4.67 -5.82 -0.78
CA ILE A 285 4.06 -5.28 -2.01
C ILE A 285 4.07 -3.74 -1.98
N GLY A 286 3.73 -3.14 -0.84
CA GLY A 286 3.81 -1.69 -0.65
C GLY A 286 5.24 -1.14 -0.75
N LEU A 287 6.23 -1.84 -0.17
CA LEU A 287 7.64 -1.49 -0.21
C LEU A 287 8.17 -1.38 -1.65
N ASN A 288 7.70 -2.23 -2.58
CA ASN A 288 8.11 -2.18 -3.98
C ASN A 288 7.71 -0.87 -4.68
N ASN A 289 6.63 -0.23 -4.23
CA ASN A 289 6.11 1.00 -4.84
C ASN A 289 6.57 2.27 -4.11
N LEU A 290 7.40 2.13 -3.08
CA LEU A 290 7.87 3.21 -2.23
C LEU A 290 9.40 3.34 -2.32
N PRO A 291 9.97 4.53 -2.09
CA PRO A 291 11.42 4.73 -2.04
C PRO A 291 11.97 4.18 -0.72
N VAL A 292 12.17 2.86 -0.67
CA VAL A 292 12.56 2.15 0.56
C VAL A 292 14.07 2.17 0.76
N ASN A 293 14.48 2.52 1.96
CA ASN A 293 15.85 2.29 2.40
C ASN A 293 16.00 0.88 2.99
N TYR A 294 16.65 -0.01 2.24
CA TYR A 294 16.87 -1.39 2.69
C TYR A 294 17.73 -1.50 3.96
N PHE A 295 18.57 -0.51 4.28
CA PHE A 295 19.29 -0.46 5.56
C PHE A 295 18.32 -0.36 6.74
N ALA A 296 17.23 0.39 6.57
CA ALA A 296 16.17 0.52 7.57
C ALA A 296 15.46 -0.81 7.85
N VAL A 297 15.18 -1.57 6.79
CA VAL A 297 14.56 -2.90 6.90
C VAL A 297 15.46 -3.82 7.71
N ILE A 298 16.77 -3.79 7.44
CA ILE A 298 17.77 -4.55 8.21
C ILE A 298 17.77 -4.11 9.69
N MET A 299 17.66 -2.81 9.99
CA MET A 299 17.58 -2.30 11.36
C MET A 299 16.32 -2.76 12.10
N ILE A 300 15.17 -2.85 11.42
CA ILE A 300 13.93 -3.39 11.99
C ILE A 300 14.08 -4.90 12.26
N ILE A 301 14.65 -5.66 11.33
CA ILE A 301 14.94 -7.09 11.53
C ILE A 301 15.90 -7.28 12.70
N LEU A 302 16.97 -6.46 12.78
CA LEU A 302 17.93 -6.47 13.87
C LEU A 302 17.24 -6.21 15.22
N ALA A 303 16.28 -5.30 15.28
CA ALA A 303 15.50 -5.06 16.50
C ALA A 303 14.77 -6.33 16.97
N LEU A 304 14.13 -7.08 16.07
CA LEU A 304 13.45 -8.34 16.41
C LEU A 304 14.43 -9.40 16.91
N VAL A 305 15.59 -9.53 16.25
CA VAL A 305 16.65 -10.48 16.65
C VAL A 305 17.20 -10.12 18.03
N LEU A 306 17.44 -8.85 18.31
CA LEU A 306 17.92 -8.40 19.61
C LEU A 306 16.91 -8.65 20.73
N ILE A 307 15.60 -8.50 20.47
CA ILE A 307 14.57 -8.90 21.44
C ILE A 307 14.59 -10.42 21.65
N TYR A 308 14.71 -11.21 20.59
CA TYR A 308 14.81 -12.67 20.72
C TYR A 308 16.03 -13.10 21.56
N ILE A 309 17.16 -12.41 21.41
CA ILE A 309 18.36 -12.64 22.23
C ILE A 309 18.14 -12.25 23.69
N GLU A 310 17.53 -11.08 23.95
CA GLU A 310 17.17 -10.66 25.30
C GLU A 310 16.25 -11.68 25.97
N PHE A 311 15.29 -12.23 25.21
CA PHE A 311 14.41 -13.32 25.63
C PHE A 311 15.18 -14.60 25.95
N SER A 312 16.09 -15.04 25.06
CA SER A 312 16.76 -16.34 25.18
C SER A 312 17.80 -16.39 26.30
N ILE A 313 18.50 -15.28 26.55
CA ILE A 313 19.66 -15.24 27.45
C ILE A 313 19.28 -14.67 28.83
N ALA A 314 18.02 -14.29 29.06
CA ALA A 314 17.56 -13.62 30.29
C ALA A 314 18.54 -12.50 30.71
N GLY A 315 18.76 -11.57 29.79
CA GLY A 315 19.79 -10.54 29.91
C GLY A 315 19.52 -9.46 30.97
N PHE A 316 20.49 -8.55 31.10
CA PHE A 316 20.41 -7.35 31.96
C PHE A 316 19.56 -6.21 31.34
N GLY A 317 18.84 -6.43 30.24
CA GLY A 317 18.04 -5.41 29.53
C GLY A 317 18.77 -4.65 28.42
N ILE A 318 20.06 -4.91 28.20
CA ILE A 318 20.88 -4.17 27.22
C ILE A 318 20.44 -4.47 25.79
N ALA A 319 20.17 -5.74 25.45
CA ALA A 319 19.73 -6.09 24.10
C ALA A 319 18.31 -5.55 23.83
N GLY A 320 17.46 -5.47 24.86
CA GLY A 320 16.17 -4.78 24.78
C GLY A 320 16.28 -3.28 24.46
N ILE A 321 17.20 -2.56 25.09
CA ILE A 321 17.44 -1.13 24.79
C ILE A 321 17.97 -0.95 23.36
N LEU A 322 18.94 -1.78 22.96
CA LEU A 322 19.48 -1.75 21.60
C LEU A 322 18.41 -2.10 20.56
N ALA A 323 17.49 -3.01 20.86
CA ALA A 323 16.36 -3.31 19.99
C ALA A 323 15.45 -2.10 19.77
N ILE A 324 15.09 -1.38 20.84
CA ILE A 324 14.27 -0.17 20.74
C ILE A 324 14.99 0.89 19.90
N LEU A 325 16.29 1.11 20.14
CA LEU A 325 17.09 2.05 19.34
C LEU A 325 17.12 1.63 17.87
N SER A 326 17.44 0.37 17.57
CA SER A 326 17.44 -0.17 16.21
C SER A 326 16.08 -0.02 15.54
N PHE A 327 14.98 -0.26 16.26
CA PHE A 327 13.63 -0.07 15.74
C PHE A 327 13.34 1.40 15.43
N VAL A 328 13.64 2.33 16.34
CA VAL A 328 13.43 3.77 16.14
C VAL A 328 14.24 4.26 14.94
N PHE A 329 15.53 3.93 14.88
CA PHE A 329 16.37 4.28 13.73
C PHE A 329 15.85 3.65 12.44
N GLY A 330 15.44 2.38 12.44
CA GLY A 330 14.84 1.77 11.25
C GLY A 330 13.54 2.46 10.83
N ALA A 331 12.65 2.76 11.78
CA ALA A 331 11.36 3.38 11.52
C ALA A 331 11.48 4.80 10.95
N THR A 332 12.45 5.59 11.41
CA THR A 332 12.64 6.98 10.95
C THR A 332 13.33 7.09 9.59
N ILE A 333 13.93 6.01 9.09
CA ILE A 333 14.70 6.03 7.84
C ILE A 333 14.11 5.13 6.75
N LEU A 334 13.05 4.38 7.07
CA LEU A 334 12.49 3.33 6.21
C LEU A 334 12.04 3.82 4.84
N PHE A 335 11.39 4.98 4.82
CA PHE A 335 10.87 5.58 3.60
C PHE A 335 11.53 6.94 3.41
N GLY A 336 12.37 7.07 2.40
CA GLY A 336 13.00 8.34 2.08
C GLY A 336 14.28 8.21 1.28
N ASN A 337 14.63 9.32 0.64
CA ASN A 337 15.85 9.49 -0.14
C ASN A 337 16.80 10.54 0.46
N ASN A 338 16.52 11.01 1.68
CA ASN A 338 17.22 12.16 2.28
C ASN A 338 18.58 11.75 2.85
N SER A 339 19.66 12.16 2.22
CA SER A 339 20.99 12.23 2.80
C SER A 339 21.05 13.26 3.94
N ILE A 340 21.37 12.87 5.19
CA ILE A 340 21.92 13.82 6.16
C ILE A 340 23.43 13.81 6.02
N ASP A 341 24.01 14.95 5.63
CA ASP A 341 25.46 15.14 5.60
C ASP A 341 25.98 15.32 7.04
N PHE A 342 26.66 14.30 7.59
CA PHE A 342 27.22 14.35 8.95
C PHE A 342 28.50 15.17 9.05
N LEU A 343 29.12 15.49 7.92
CA LEU A 343 30.37 16.24 7.84
C LEU A 343 30.21 17.37 6.81
N PRO A 344 30.57 18.62 7.15
CA PRO A 344 30.58 19.69 6.17
C PRO A 344 31.64 19.35 5.10
N ASN A 345 31.21 19.21 3.83
CA ASN A 345 32.00 19.00 2.60
C ASN A 345 32.27 17.57 2.10
N ASN A 346 31.62 16.51 2.60
CA ASN A 346 31.83 15.17 2.05
C ASN A 346 30.52 14.60 1.47
N ASN A 347 30.32 14.76 0.16
CA ASN A 347 29.15 14.25 -0.60
C ASN A 347 29.01 12.71 -0.60
N GLU A 348 29.88 11.98 0.10
CA GLU A 348 29.93 10.51 0.12
C GLU A 348 29.54 9.91 1.49
N SER A 349 29.31 10.74 2.52
CA SER A 349 29.03 10.27 3.89
C SER A 349 27.69 10.80 4.39
N SER A 350 26.63 10.48 3.67
CA SER A 350 25.29 10.81 4.10
C SER A 350 24.58 9.60 4.73
N ILE A 351 24.12 9.75 5.98
CA ILE A 351 23.24 8.75 6.61
C ILE A 351 21.82 9.20 6.34
N PHE A 352 21.03 8.29 5.78
CA PHE A 352 19.71 8.64 5.26
C PHE A 352 18.70 8.82 6.40
N LEU A 353 18.12 10.02 6.63
CA LEU A 353 16.95 10.19 7.52
C LEU A 353 15.78 10.84 6.76
N GLY A 354 14.79 10.03 6.38
CA GLY A 354 13.58 10.48 5.70
C GLY A 354 12.34 10.24 6.56
N PHE A 355 11.71 11.31 7.05
CA PHE A 355 10.46 11.20 7.82
C PHE A 355 9.24 11.19 6.89
N ASN A 356 9.10 10.16 6.04
CA ASN A 356 7.89 9.98 5.22
C ASN A 356 6.73 9.33 5.99
N VAL A 357 7.04 8.69 7.13
CA VAL A 357 6.02 8.18 8.05
C VAL A 357 5.66 9.27 9.03
N ASN A 358 4.36 9.46 9.28
CA ASN A 358 3.84 10.39 10.26
C ASN A 358 4.51 10.14 11.62
N PHE A 359 5.08 11.20 12.22
CA PHE A 359 5.78 11.13 13.49
C PHE A 359 4.96 10.43 14.59
N TRP A 360 3.65 10.67 14.64
CA TRP A 360 2.76 10.03 15.62
C TRP A 360 2.65 8.52 15.41
N ILE A 361 2.71 8.04 14.18
CA ILE A 361 2.69 6.61 13.87
C ILE A 361 4.01 5.97 14.32
N ILE A 362 5.15 6.61 14.07
CA ILE A 362 6.45 6.15 14.56
C ILE A 362 6.43 6.10 16.10
N LEU A 363 5.96 7.16 16.75
CA LEU A 363 5.91 7.28 18.19
C LEU A 363 5.03 6.19 18.81
N THR A 364 3.79 6.04 18.32
CA THR A 364 2.84 5.02 18.82
C THR A 364 3.35 3.60 18.57
N SER A 365 3.97 3.32 17.42
CA SER A 365 4.55 2.01 17.12
C SER A 365 5.75 1.72 18.02
N THR A 366 6.60 2.72 18.28
CA THR A 366 7.73 2.61 19.22
C THR A 366 7.27 2.35 20.64
N PHE A 367 6.26 3.09 21.12
CA PHE A 367 5.68 2.85 22.44
C PHE A 367 5.04 1.47 22.55
N SER A 368 4.32 1.03 21.52
CA SER A 368 3.70 -0.31 21.49
C SER A 368 4.77 -1.41 21.52
N PHE A 369 5.82 -1.26 20.72
CA PHE A 369 6.95 -2.18 20.68
C PHE A 369 7.72 -2.22 22.01
N GLY A 370 7.99 -1.07 22.61
CA GLY A 370 8.65 -0.96 23.92
C GLY A 370 7.80 -1.53 25.06
N PHE A 371 6.51 -1.19 25.10
CA PHE A 371 5.56 -1.73 26.08
C PHE A 371 5.48 -3.26 25.96
N PHE A 372 5.36 -3.77 24.74
CA PHE A 372 5.34 -5.20 24.47
C PHE A 372 6.61 -5.90 24.96
N THR A 373 7.78 -5.32 24.67
CA THR A 373 9.08 -5.83 25.15
C THR A 373 9.13 -5.89 26.68
N LEU A 374 8.70 -4.83 27.36
CA LEU A 374 8.66 -4.77 28.81
C LEU A 374 7.66 -5.78 29.41
N PHE A 375 6.50 -5.96 28.78
CA PHE A 375 5.50 -6.93 29.20
C PHE A 375 6.03 -8.37 29.14
N VAL A 376 6.69 -8.75 28.05
CA VAL A 376 7.30 -10.08 27.90
C VAL A 376 8.38 -10.30 28.96
N ILE A 377 9.27 -9.32 29.17
CA ILE A 377 10.30 -9.39 30.22
C ILE A 377 9.66 -9.56 31.61
N TYR A 378 8.60 -8.81 31.89
CA TYR A 378 7.88 -8.89 33.16
C TYR A 378 7.28 -10.28 33.40
N ASP A 379 6.57 -10.84 32.42
CA ASP A 379 5.89 -12.13 32.57
C ASP A 379 6.88 -13.28 32.77
N ILE A 380 8.02 -13.23 32.08
CA ILE A 380 9.12 -14.19 32.26
C ILE A 380 9.73 -14.08 33.66
N ARG A 381 10.06 -12.87 34.12
CA ARG A 381 10.62 -12.69 35.47
C ARG A 381 9.65 -13.20 36.52
N LYS A 382 8.36 -12.93 36.35
CA LYS A 382 7.30 -13.47 37.21
C LYS A 382 7.24 -15.00 37.17
N SER A 383 7.39 -15.61 35.99
CA SER A 383 7.43 -17.06 35.82
C SER A 383 8.67 -17.69 36.46
N GLN A 384 9.85 -17.09 36.30
CA GLN A 384 11.11 -17.56 36.89
C GLN A 384 11.15 -17.41 38.42
N ILE A 385 10.48 -16.40 38.97
CA ILE A 385 10.34 -16.23 40.43
C ILE A 385 9.42 -17.29 41.03
N LYS A 386 8.43 -17.80 40.27
CA LYS A 386 7.67 -19.01 40.60
C LYS A 386 8.48 -20.28 40.30
N LYS A 387 9.68 -20.42 40.88
CA LYS A 387 10.32 -21.74 40.95
C LYS A 387 9.42 -22.66 41.76
N THR A 388 9.16 -23.84 41.19
CA THR A 388 8.41 -24.97 41.72
C THR A 388 8.59 -25.08 43.22
N GLN A 389 7.58 -24.68 43.98
CA GLN A 389 7.45 -25.11 45.36
C GLN A 389 7.16 -26.60 45.26
N TYR A 390 8.21 -27.43 45.33
CA TYR A 390 8.04 -28.87 45.45
C TYR A 390 7.11 -29.07 46.64
N ASP A 391 5.97 -29.70 46.40
CA ASP A 391 5.01 -29.95 47.44
C ASP A 391 5.64 -30.95 48.41
N PHE A 392 6.26 -30.43 49.48
CA PHE A 392 6.85 -31.24 50.55
C PHE A 392 5.79 -32.15 51.21
N GLU A 393 4.52 -32.00 50.86
CA GLU A 393 3.41 -32.85 51.27
C GLU A 393 3.47 -34.31 50.79
N LEU A 394 4.25 -34.63 49.75
CA LEU A 394 4.42 -36.02 49.27
C LEU A 394 5.46 -36.83 50.05
N LEU A 395 6.34 -36.17 50.82
CA LEU A 395 7.32 -36.85 51.66
C LEU A 395 6.62 -37.64 52.76
N ASN A 396 7.09 -38.86 53.04
CA ASN A 396 6.54 -39.80 54.01
C ASN A 396 5.11 -40.30 53.74
N GLN A 397 4.50 -39.95 52.61
CA GLN A 397 3.21 -40.51 52.22
C GLN A 397 3.34 -41.98 51.85
N ILE A 398 2.28 -42.74 52.13
CA ILE A 398 2.16 -44.16 51.80
C ILE A 398 1.41 -44.27 50.47
N GLY A 399 1.94 -45.08 49.57
CA GLY A 399 1.30 -45.41 48.29
C GLY A 399 1.36 -46.90 47.98
N ILE A 400 0.87 -47.25 46.80
CA ILE A 400 0.85 -48.64 46.32
C ILE A 400 1.49 -48.72 44.94
N THR A 401 2.31 -49.73 44.70
CA THR A 401 2.90 -49.99 43.38
C THR A 401 1.83 -50.44 42.37
N LYS A 402 1.73 -49.75 41.23
CA LYS A 402 0.85 -50.13 40.09
C LYS A 402 1.56 -50.98 39.05
N SER A 403 2.89 -50.92 39.01
CA SER A 403 3.73 -51.84 38.24
C SER A 403 4.88 -52.36 39.12
N GLN A 404 5.53 -53.42 38.67
CA GLN A 404 6.76 -53.92 39.29
C GLN A 404 7.88 -52.90 39.10
N LEU A 405 8.58 -52.52 40.18
CA LEU A 405 9.69 -51.56 40.13
C LEU A 405 11.03 -52.30 40.01
N HIS A 406 11.66 -52.27 38.82
CA HIS A 406 13.01 -52.84 38.54
C HIS A 406 13.86 -51.92 37.62
N PRO A 407 14.64 -50.97 38.15
CA PRO A 407 14.47 -50.28 39.42
C PRO A 407 13.35 -49.22 39.37
N ARG A 408 12.80 -48.95 38.17
CA ARG A 408 11.72 -47.98 37.94
C ARG A 408 10.38 -48.66 37.70
N GLY A 409 9.31 -47.96 38.08
CA GLY A 409 7.94 -48.35 37.80
C GLY A 409 6.98 -47.23 38.17
N ILE A 410 5.71 -47.58 38.33
CA ILE A 410 4.62 -46.64 38.57
C ILE A 410 4.03 -46.91 39.95
N VAL A 411 3.79 -45.85 40.73
CA VAL A 411 3.16 -45.90 42.05
C VAL A 411 1.93 -45.00 42.08
N TYR A 412 1.02 -45.29 43.00
CA TYR A 412 -0.15 -44.48 43.28
C TYR A 412 -0.03 -43.90 44.69
N VAL A 413 0.07 -42.57 44.82
CA VAL A 413 0.31 -41.83 46.08
C VAL A 413 -0.61 -40.61 46.08
N LYS A 414 -1.33 -40.35 47.19
CA LYS A 414 -2.24 -39.19 47.33
C LYS A 414 -3.19 -39.00 46.13
N ASP A 415 -3.87 -40.09 45.75
CA ASP A 415 -4.82 -40.12 44.64
C ASP A 415 -4.25 -39.84 43.23
N GLU A 416 -2.92 -39.73 43.10
CA GLU A 416 -2.22 -39.46 41.84
C GLU A 416 -1.26 -40.60 41.44
N VAL A 417 -1.00 -40.71 40.13
CA VAL A 417 -0.08 -41.69 39.55
C VAL A 417 1.29 -41.06 39.32
N TRP A 418 2.33 -41.64 39.88
CA TRP A 418 3.69 -41.12 39.85
C TRP A 418 4.69 -42.14 39.29
N SER A 419 5.70 -41.64 38.58
CA SER A 419 6.89 -42.43 38.26
C SER A 419 7.75 -42.57 39.51
N ALA A 420 8.19 -43.77 39.82
CA ALA A 420 8.98 -44.03 41.01
C ALA A 420 10.16 -44.96 40.75
N GLU A 421 11.19 -44.82 41.58
CA GLU A 421 12.41 -45.62 41.58
C GLU A 421 12.65 -46.21 42.97
N SER A 422 13.01 -47.49 43.02
CA SER A 422 13.36 -48.17 44.27
C SER A 422 14.61 -47.57 44.90
N TYR A 423 14.52 -47.04 46.12
CA TYR A 423 15.62 -46.34 46.79
C TYR A 423 16.87 -47.23 46.96
N ASN A 424 16.68 -48.52 47.22
CA ASN A 424 17.76 -49.51 47.42
C ASN A 424 18.05 -50.35 46.18
N LEU A 425 17.50 -50.01 45.01
CA LEU A 425 17.54 -50.84 43.78
C LEU A 425 16.93 -52.26 43.99
N GLU A 426 16.14 -52.42 45.04
CA GLU A 426 15.43 -53.67 45.33
C GLU A 426 14.23 -53.84 44.42
N ASN A 427 13.94 -55.10 44.15
CA ASN A 427 12.86 -55.54 43.28
C ASN A 427 11.52 -55.48 44.01
N ILE A 428 10.71 -54.43 43.77
CA ILE A 428 9.40 -54.26 44.45
C ILE A 428 8.26 -54.81 43.56
N PRO A 429 7.50 -55.82 44.01
CA PRO A 429 6.36 -56.38 43.26
C PRO A 429 5.21 -55.38 43.08
N ILE A 430 4.34 -55.65 42.11
CA ILE A 430 3.06 -54.93 41.94
C ILE A 430 2.17 -55.09 43.20
N ASN A 431 1.37 -54.07 43.50
CA ASN A 431 0.44 -54.02 44.64
C ASN A 431 1.09 -54.07 46.03
N THR A 432 2.33 -53.58 46.15
CA THR A 432 3.08 -53.49 47.42
C THR A 432 2.92 -52.09 48.02
N LYS A 433 2.75 -51.99 49.35
CA LYS A 433 2.77 -50.70 50.06
C LYS A 433 4.18 -50.13 50.08
N ILE A 434 4.31 -48.87 49.67
CA ILE A 434 5.58 -48.15 49.64
C ILE A 434 5.47 -46.81 50.35
N ARG A 435 6.59 -46.29 50.85
CA ARG A 435 6.71 -44.96 51.41
C ARG A 435 7.62 -44.10 50.56
N VAL A 436 7.23 -42.85 50.34
CA VAL A 436 8.02 -41.86 49.61
C VAL A 436 9.12 -41.30 50.53
N ILE A 437 10.37 -41.51 50.16
CA ILE A 437 11.56 -41.06 50.91
C ILE A 437 12.04 -39.71 50.42
N SER A 438 12.05 -39.52 49.10
CA SER A 438 12.46 -38.27 48.47
C SER A 438 11.89 -38.16 47.08
N MET A 439 11.91 -36.95 46.54
CA MET A 439 11.54 -36.64 45.18
C MET A 439 12.75 -36.02 44.49
N GLN A 440 13.12 -36.58 43.34
CA GLN A 440 14.18 -36.02 42.51
C GLN A 440 13.57 -35.72 41.15
N GLU A 441 13.49 -34.42 40.82
CA GLU A 441 12.74 -33.91 39.67
C GLU A 441 11.26 -34.31 39.70
N LEU A 442 10.85 -35.29 38.89
CA LEU A 442 9.48 -35.83 38.79
C LEU A 442 9.42 -37.34 39.10
N ILE A 443 10.48 -37.89 39.71
CA ILE A 443 10.58 -39.31 40.08
C ILE A 443 10.61 -39.43 41.60
N LEU A 444 9.66 -40.19 42.16
CA LEU A 444 9.62 -40.49 43.58
C LEU A 444 10.61 -41.61 43.90
N LYS A 445 11.47 -41.42 44.90
CA LYS A 445 12.26 -42.49 45.49
C LYS A 445 11.44 -43.14 46.60
N VAL A 446 11.19 -44.44 46.44
CA VAL A 446 10.28 -45.19 47.30
C VAL A 446 10.96 -46.42 47.90
N GLN A 447 10.53 -46.80 49.10
CA GLN A 447 10.96 -48.04 49.76
C GLN A 447 9.72 -48.80 50.25
N ILE A 448 9.84 -50.12 50.38
CA ILE A 448 8.80 -50.97 50.94
C ILE A 448 8.48 -50.51 52.37
N GLU A 449 7.20 -50.24 52.63
CA GLU A 449 6.72 -49.99 53.98
C GLU A 449 6.69 -51.33 54.74
N LYS A 450 7.56 -51.48 55.74
CA LYS A 450 7.50 -52.63 56.64
C LYS A 450 6.40 -52.36 57.67
N ASP A 451 5.35 -53.19 57.68
CA ASP A 451 4.38 -53.19 58.79
C ASP A 451 5.15 -53.57 60.07
N ASN A 452 5.54 -52.58 60.86
CA ASN A 452 5.96 -52.79 62.23
C ASN A 452 4.69 -53.11 63.04
N ASP A 453 4.34 -54.39 63.09
CA ASP A 453 3.41 -54.90 64.08
C ASP A 453 3.97 -54.63 65.48
N LYS A 454 3.11 -54.03 66.30
CA LYS A 454 3.15 -53.85 67.75
C LYS A 454 4.13 -54.78 68.49
N ILE A 455 4.91 -54.18 69.38
CA ILE A 455 4.91 -54.59 70.79
C ILE A 455 4.59 -53.38 71.63
#